data_AF-A0A353NBM8-F1
#
_entry.id   AF-A0A353NBM8-F1
#
_cell.length_a   1.000
_cell.length_b   1.000
_cell.length_c   1.000
_cell.angle_alpha   90.00
_cell.angle_beta   90.00
_cell.angle_gamma   90.00
#
_symmetry.space_group_name_H-M   'P 1'
#
loop_
_entity.id
_entity.type
_entity.pdbx_description
1 polymer ?
#
loop_
_entity_poly.entity_id
_entity_poly.type
_entity_poly.pdbx_seq_one_letter_code
_entity_poly.pdbx_strand_id
1 'polypeptide(L)' 'DITSFCQTYLGIDPADAPIPVLPTAHYAMGGIPTDTHGRVIGDAQGTVVNGLYAAGECACISVHGA' A
#
# COMPACT_ATOMS: atom_id res chain seq x y z
N ASP A 1 7.89 12.94 16.97
CA ASP A 1 8.33 12.19 15.77
C ASP A 1 8.31 13.05 14.50
N ILE A 2 7.20 13.72 14.15
CA ILE A 2 7.15 14.62 12.98
C ILE A 2 8.19 15.76 13.05
N THR A 3 8.28 16.47 14.18
CA THR A 3 9.28 17.54 14.37
C THR A 3 10.72 17.04 14.18
N SER A 4 11.07 15.89 14.79
CA SER A 4 12.40 15.30 14.62
C SER A 4 12.67 14.87 13.17
N PHE A 5 11.67 14.36 12.45
CA PHE A 5 11.79 14.00 11.04
C PHE A 5 12.05 15.25 10.17
N CYS A 6 11.26 16.32 10.35
CA CYS A 6 11.44 17.58 9.63
C CYS A 6 12.81 18.22 9.92
N GLN A 7 13.24 18.26 11.18
CA GLN A 7 14.55 18.80 11.54
C GLN A 7 15.69 17.95 10.98
N THR A 8 15.57 16.62 11.00
CA THR A 8 16.62 15.70 10.52
C THR A 8 16.77 15.72 9.00
N TYR A 9 15.66 15.65 8.27
CA TYR A 9 15.70 15.44 6.81
C TYR A 9 15.52 16.71 5.99
N LEU A 10 14.91 17.75 6.56
CA LEU A 10 14.64 19.02 5.88
C LEU A 10 15.35 20.22 6.54
N GLY A 11 15.88 20.06 7.76
CA GLY A 11 16.51 21.16 8.50
C GLY A 11 15.53 22.25 8.94
N ILE A 12 14.23 21.94 9.00
CA ILE A 12 13.16 22.88 9.30
C ILE A 12 12.52 22.51 10.64
N ASP A 13 12.29 23.50 11.50
CA ASP A 13 11.37 23.35 12.63
C ASP A 13 9.93 23.65 12.15
N PRO A 14 9.01 22.68 12.19
CA PRO A 14 7.62 22.90 11.78
C PRO A 14 6.86 23.89 12.67
N ALA A 15 7.38 24.25 13.86
CA ALA A 15 6.81 25.32 14.68
C ALA A 15 7.12 26.72 14.11
N ASP A 16 8.22 26.86 13.37
CA ASP A 16 8.72 28.15 12.86
C ASP A 16 8.42 28.35 11.36
N ALA A 17 8.34 27.27 10.58
CA ALA A 17 8.05 27.34 9.15
C ALA A 17 7.21 26.15 8.63
N PRO A 18 6.39 26.34 7.57
CA PRO A 18 5.59 25.26 7.00
C PRO A 18 6.43 24.10 6.44
N ILE A 19 5.94 22.88 6.60
CA ILE A 19 6.57 21.68 6.01
C ILE A 19 6.27 21.62 4.51
N PRO A 20 7.28 21.60 3.63
CA PRO A 20 7.06 21.44 2.19
C PRO A 20 6.65 19.99 1.87
N VAL A 21 5.40 19.79 1.45
CA VAL A 21 4.87 18.46 1.08
C VAL A 21 4.78 18.28 -0.44
N LEU A 22 5.06 17.07 -0.90
CA LEU A 22 5.06 16.69 -2.32
C LEU A 22 4.40 15.31 -2.49
N PRO A 23 3.72 15.06 -3.62
CA PRO A 23 3.20 13.73 -3.93
C PRO A 23 4.31 12.68 -3.88
N THR A 24 4.06 11.59 -3.15
CA THR A 24 5.01 10.48 -3.00
C THR A 24 4.23 9.17 -3.10
N ALA A 25 4.78 8.17 -3.80
CA ALA A 25 4.19 6.85 -3.84
C ALA A 25 4.06 6.28 -2.41
N HIS A 26 2.89 5.75 -2.06
CA HIS A 26 2.60 5.34 -0.69
C HIS A 26 2.06 3.91 -0.56
N TYR A 27 1.16 3.49 -1.46
CA TYR A 27 0.51 2.18 -1.39
C TYR A 27 0.25 1.63 -2.79
N ALA A 28 0.40 0.31 -2.96
CA ALA A 28 0.07 -0.41 -4.19
C ALA A 28 -1.34 -1.03 -4.12
N MET A 29 -2.30 -0.48 -4.87
CA MET A 29 -3.67 -1.01 -4.95
C MET A 29 -3.73 -2.36 -5.70
N GLY A 30 -2.79 -2.57 -6.64
CA GLY A 30 -2.63 -3.83 -7.33
C GLY A 30 -1.96 -4.89 -6.44
N GLY A 31 -1.93 -6.13 -6.91
CA GLY A 31 -1.34 -7.22 -6.15
C GLY A 31 -1.71 -8.58 -6.73
N ILE A 32 -1.48 -9.62 -5.95
CA ILE A 32 -1.85 -10.99 -6.28
C ILE A 32 -3.38 -11.11 -6.16
N PRO A 33 -4.11 -11.43 -7.24
CA PRO A 33 -5.56 -11.52 -7.20
C PRO A 33 -6.02 -12.64 -6.27
N THR A 34 -6.96 -12.32 -5.37
CA THR A 34 -7.49 -13.27 -4.39
C THR A 34 -9.01 -13.20 -4.27
N ASP A 35 -9.63 -14.24 -3.74
CA ASP A 35 -11.01 -14.18 -3.28
C ASP A 35 -11.12 -13.72 -1.81
N THR A 36 -12.35 -13.64 -1.31
CA THR A 36 -12.64 -13.24 0.08
C THR A 36 -12.12 -14.21 1.16
N HIS A 37 -11.61 -15.37 0.76
CA HIS A 37 -10.94 -16.34 1.62
C HIS A 37 -9.41 -16.28 1.50
N GLY A 38 -8.87 -15.36 0.70
CA GLY A 38 -7.44 -15.18 0.47
C GLY A 38 -6.82 -16.20 -0.50
N ARG A 39 -7.63 -17.02 -1.18
CA ARG A 39 -7.13 -18.00 -2.17
C ARG A 39 -6.72 -17.27 -3.43
N VAL A 40 -5.56 -17.58 -3.99
CA VAL A 40 -5.08 -16.92 -5.21
C VAL A 40 -5.87 -17.38 -6.43
N ILE A 41 -6.23 -16.41 -7.27
CA ILE A 41 -6.93 -16.60 -8.53
C ILE A 41 -5.92 -16.59 -9.69
N GLY A 42 -5.88 -17.66 -10.48
CA GLY A 42 -4.85 -17.87 -11.51
C GLY A 42 -5.21 -17.30 -12.88
N ASP A 43 -6.48 -17.02 -13.14
CA ASP A 43 -6.97 -16.60 -14.45
C ASP A 43 -8.23 -15.71 -14.36
N ALA A 44 -8.70 -15.24 -15.52
CA ALA A 44 -9.88 -14.38 -15.63
C ALA A 44 -11.20 -15.13 -15.37
N GLN A 45 -11.17 -16.47 -15.33
CA GLN A 45 -12.33 -17.32 -15.09
C GLN A 45 -12.57 -17.57 -13.59
N GLY A 46 -11.65 -17.12 -12.73
CA GLY A 46 -11.76 -17.30 -11.29
C GLY A 46 -11.18 -18.63 -10.78
N THR A 47 -10.31 -19.28 -11.54
CA THR A 47 -9.72 -20.57 -11.14
C THR A 47 -8.80 -20.39 -9.94
N VAL A 48 -9.02 -21.17 -8.88
CA VAL A 48 -8.18 -21.15 -7.69
C VAL A 48 -6.85 -21.87 -7.94
N VAL A 49 -5.75 -21.22 -7.55
CA VAL A 49 -4.42 -21.84 -7.48
C VAL A 49 -4.31 -22.61 -6.16
N ASN A 50 -4.40 -23.94 -6.23
CA ASN A 50 -4.39 -24.80 -5.04
C ASN A 50 -3.08 -24.66 -4.25
N GLY A 51 -3.20 -24.42 -2.95
CA GLY A 51 -2.07 -24.29 -2.03
C GLY A 51 -1.43 -22.90 -1.98
N LEU A 52 -1.95 -21.93 -2.74
CA LEU A 52 -1.44 -20.55 -2.75
C LEU A 52 -2.47 -19.57 -2.20
N TYR A 53 -2.03 -18.76 -1.24
CA TYR A 53 -2.84 -17.74 -0.57
C TYR A 53 -2.06 -16.43 -0.49
N ALA A 54 -2.78 -15.30 -0.50
CA ALA A 54 -2.20 -13.98 -0.26
C ALA A 54 -3.12 -13.13 0.64
N ALA A 55 -2.53 -12.26 1.46
CA ALA A 55 -3.24 -11.36 2.34
C ALA A 55 -2.45 -10.06 2.56
N GLY A 56 -3.14 -8.96 2.90
CA GLY A 56 -2.52 -7.64 3.09
C GLY A 56 -2.32 -6.88 1.77
N GLU A 57 -1.41 -5.91 1.75
CA GLU A 57 -1.16 -5.05 0.58
C GLU A 57 -0.66 -5.83 -0.66
N CYS A 58 -0.03 -6.99 -0.47
CA CYS A 58 0.35 -7.82 -1.61
C CYS A 58 -0.85 -8.54 -2.26
N ALA A 59 -2.02 -8.55 -1.63
CA ALA A 59 -3.23 -9.20 -2.13
C ALA A 59 -4.19 -8.20 -2.75
N CYS A 60 -4.84 -8.63 -3.82
CA CYS A 60 -5.86 -7.89 -4.51
C CYS A 60 -7.15 -8.72 -4.58
N ILE A 61 -7.92 -8.71 -3.48
CA ILE A 61 -9.37 -8.99 -3.53
C ILE A 61 -10.06 -7.95 -4.42
N SER A 62 -9.45 -6.75 -4.38
CA SER A 62 -9.84 -5.43 -4.86
C SER A 62 -10.96 -4.76 -4.07
N VAL A 63 -10.80 -4.70 -2.74
CA VAL A 63 -11.59 -3.76 -1.91
C VAL A 63 -11.15 -2.30 -2.10
N HIS A 64 -9.98 -2.07 -2.70
CA HIS A 64 -9.40 -0.75 -2.89
C HIS A 64 -9.56 -0.20 -4.32
N GLY A 65 -9.73 -1.06 -5.35
CA GLY A 65 -10.01 -0.61 -6.71
C GLY A 65 -8.85 0.16 -7.36
N ALA A 66 -9.17 1.32 -7.93
CA ALA A 66 -8.25 2.22 -8.63
C ALA A 66 -8.35 3.65 -8.06
#